data_AF-A0A816HJ98-F1
#
_entry.id   AF-A0A816HJ98-F1
#
_cell.length_a   1.000
_cell.length_b   1.000
_cell.length_c   1.000
_cell.angle_alpha   90.00
_cell.angle_beta   90.00
_cell.angle_gamma   90.00
#
_symmetry.space_group_name_H-M   'P 1'
#
loop_
_entity.id
_entity.type
_entity.pdbx_description
1 polymer ?
#
loop_
_entity_poly.entity_id
_entity_poly.type
_entity_poly.pdbx_seq_one_letter_code
_entity_poly.pdbx_strand_id
1 'polypeptide(L)'
;MIRLFGKNYESTKANASITFYGPAGITVFRFDVEFGRIYLFHTHTPTSFTELDVEFRAYVEKKMPRILNWYVIGNWIAQWHQDIIVWENKVFKRAPFLVKNDGPILKMRRWYNQFYLSKEDQESLADPTD
;
A
#
# COMPACT_ATOMS: atom_id res chain seq x y z
N MET A 1 -11.14 -12.90 4.14
CA MET A 1 -11.88 -13.96 4.86
C MET A 1 -10.95 -15.13 5.02
N ILE A 2 -10.80 -15.64 6.24
CA ILE A 2 -9.93 -16.77 6.57
C ILE A 2 -10.74 -18.06 6.42
N ARG A 3 -10.09 -19.09 5.84
CA ARG A 3 -10.60 -20.45 5.74
C ARG A 3 -9.76 -21.38 6.60
N LEU A 4 -10.38 -22.01 7.59
CA LEU A 4 -9.73 -22.99 8.48
C LEU A 4 -10.54 -24.29 8.47
N PHE A 5 -9.85 -25.43 8.36
CA PHE A 5 -10.48 -26.76 8.35
C PHE A 5 -11.65 -26.88 7.35
N GLY A 6 -11.51 -26.25 6.18
CA GLY A 6 -12.54 -26.25 5.13
C GLY A 6 -13.71 -25.30 5.37
N LYS A 7 -13.86 -24.72 6.56
CA LYS A 7 -14.92 -23.75 6.91
C LYS A 7 -14.43 -22.31 6.74
N ASN A 8 -15.33 -21.48 6.23
CA ASN A 8 -15.12 -20.04 6.10
C ASN A 8 -15.60 -19.33 7.37
N TYR A 9 -14.80 -18.39 7.85
CA TYR A 9 -15.14 -17.58 9.01
C TYR A 9 -15.46 -16.16 8.54
N GLU A 10 -16.74 -15.89 8.25
CA GLU A 10 -17.22 -14.61 7.70
C GLU A 10 -16.82 -13.41 8.56
N SER A 11 -16.78 -13.59 9.88
CA SER A 11 -16.38 -12.59 10.86
C SER A 11 -14.92 -12.11 10.71
N THR A 12 -14.10 -12.83 9.94
CA THR A 12 -12.72 -12.46 9.58
C THR A 12 -12.63 -11.74 8.22
N LYS A 13 -13.77 -11.36 7.64
CA LYS A 13 -13.79 -10.46 6.49
C LYS A 13 -13.24 -9.10 6.93
N ALA A 14 -12.24 -8.62 6.21
CA ALA A 14 -11.62 -7.32 6.45
C ALA A 14 -12.00 -6.38 5.30
N ASN A 15 -12.39 -5.16 5.64
CA ASN A 15 -12.40 -4.05 4.69
C ASN A 15 -11.07 -3.33 4.80
N ALA A 16 -10.38 -3.18 3.68
CA ALA A 16 -9.09 -2.50 3.62
C ALA A 16 -9.26 -1.12 2.98
N SER A 17 -8.69 -0.10 3.62
CA SER A 17 -8.50 1.23 3.06
C SER A 17 -7.01 1.57 3.12
N ILE A 18 -6.44 1.93 1.99
CA ILE A 18 -5.02 2.25 1.85
C ILE A 18 -4.94 3.67 1.32
N THR A 19 -4.27 4.55 2.07
CA THR A 19 -4.14 5.96 1.72
C THR A 19 -2.67 6.35 1.69
N PHE A 20 -2.26 6.95 0.58
CA PHE A 20 -0.94 7.55 0.41
C PHE A 20 -1.00 9.03 0.80
N TYR A 21 -0.09 9.46 1.67
CA TYR A 21 0.06 10.87 2.04
C TYR A 21 1.35 11.42 1.41
N GLY A 22 1.22 12.48 0.60
CA GLY A 22 2.34 13.06 -0.16
C GLY A 22 2.90 12.10 -1.21
N PRO A 23 4.23 12.08 -1.44
CA PRO A 23 4.89 11.15 -2.38
C PRO A 23 4.98 9.73 -1.78
N ALA A 24 3.91 9.27 -1.15
CA ALA A 24 3.82 7.97 -0.49
C ALA A 24 4.79 7.75 0.70
N GLY A 25 5.58 8.75 1.11
CA GLY A 25 6.48 8.68 2.27
C GLY A 25 5.80 8.23 3.56
N ILE A 26 4.48 8.43 3.67
CA ILE A 26 3.63 7.72 4.63
C ILE A 26 2.45 7.08 3.87
N THR A 27 2.32 5.77 4.00
CA THR A 27 1.17 5.00 3.53
C THR A 27 0.47 4.38 4.72
N VAL A 28 -0.83 4.68 4.89
CA VAL A 28 -1.63 4.14 6.00
C VAL A 28 -2.55 3.05 5.46
N PHE A 29 -2.31 1.84 5.92
CA PHE A 29 -3.20 0.69 5.72
C PHE A 29 -4.11 0.59 6.93
N ARG A 30 -5.42 0.66 6.69
CA ARG A 30 -6.45 0.46 7.70
C ARG A 30 -7.25 -0.77 7.34
N PHE A 31 -7.30 -1.73 8.25
CA PHE A 31 -8.12 -2.93 8.13
C PHE A 31 -9.21 -2.91 9.20
N ASP A 32 -10.47 -2.84 8.77
CA ASP A 32 -11.64 -3.00 9.63
C ASP A 32 -12.13 -4.44 9.56
N VAL A 33 -12.11 -5.15 10.69
CA VAL A 33 -12.73 -6.46 10.88
C VAL A 33 -13.82 -6.35 11.94
N GLU A 34 -14.69 -7.36 12.04
CA GLU A 34 -15.80 -7.35 13.00
C GLU A 34 -15.33 -7.10 14.45
N PHE A 35 -14.20 -7.69 14.82
CA PHE A 35 -13.66 -7.65 16.18
C PHE A 35 -12.77 -6.44 16.47
N GLY A 36 -12.55 -5.54 15.50
CA GLY A 36 -11.73 -4.35 15.70
C GLY A 36 -10.97 -3.89 14.47
N ARG A 37 -10.01 -3.00 14.71
CA ARG A 37 -9.23 -2.36 13.67
C ARG A 37 -7.74 -2.59 13.82
N ILE A 38 -7.08 -2.74 12.67
CA ILE A 38 -5.62 -2.75 12.53
C ILE A 38 -5.22 -1.51 11.73
N TYR A 39 -4.24 -0.77 12.24
CA TYR A 39 -3.53 0.27 11.50
C TYR A 39 -2.12 -0.23 11.24
N LEU A 40 -1.68 -0.14 9.99
CA LEU A 40 -0.31 -0.39 9.61
C LEU A 40 0.21 0.83 8.88
N PHE A 41 1.20 1.48 9.47
CA PHE A 41 1.93 2.57 8.87
C PHE A 41 3.11 1.98 8.12
N HIS A 42 3.21 2.31 6.84
CA HIS A 42 4.30 1.96 5.96
C HIS A 42 4.98 3.27 5.56
N THR A 43 6.24 3.42 5.90
CA THR A 43 7.06 4.56 5.46
C THR A 43 8.18 4.06 4.57
N HIS A 44 8.48 4.79 3.50
CA HIS A 44 9.65 4.53 2.68
C HIS A 44 10.40 5.82 2.41
N THR A 45 11.71 5.78 2.60
CA THR A 45 12.61 6.92 2.43
C THR A 45 13.66 6.55 1.40
N PRO A 46 13.78 7.31 0.28
CA PRO A 46 14.88 7.12 -0.66
C PRO A 46 16.22 7.41 0.00
N THR A 47 17.11 6.42 0.00
CA THR A 47 18.50 6.59 0.46
C THR A 47 19.47 6.78 -0.71
N SER A 48 19.07 6.30 -1.89
CA SER A 48 19.77 6.54 -3.17
C SER A 48 18.77 6.50 -4.33
N PHE A 49 19.25 6.52 -5.57
CA PHE A 49 18.38 6.49 -6.75
C PHE A 49 17.60 5.17 -6.90
N THR A 50 18.14 4.05 -6.41
CA THR A 50 17.54 2.71 -6.54
C THR A 50 17.32 2.01 -5.20
N GLU A 51 17.51 2.68 -4.07
CA GLU A 51 17.36 2.10 -2.74
C GLU A 51 16.35 2.86 -1.90
N LEU A 52 15.56 2.11 -1.14
CA LEU A 52 14.56 2.61 -0.22
C LEU A 52 14.80 1.98 1.15
N ASP A 53 14.86 2.80 2.19
CA ASP A 53 14.68 2.33 3.56
C ASP A 53 13.19 2.26 3.87
N VAL A 54 12.70 1.09 4.29
CA VAL A 54 11.28 0.81 4.45
C VAL A 54 10.97 0.31 5.86
N GLU A 55 10.04 0.99 6.54
CA GLU A 55 9.62 0.64 7.90
C GLU A 55 8.10 0.38 7.96
N PHE A 56 7.74 -0.63 8.75
CA PHE A 56 6.35 -0.96 9.07
C PHE A 56 6.10 -0.83 10.57
N ARG A 57 5.06 -0.08 10.95
CA ARG A 57 4.56 0.00 12.33
C ARG A 57 3.10 -0.38 12.41
N ALA A 58 2.80 -1.46 13.11
CA ALA A 58 1.45 -1.96 13.28
C ALA A 58 0.88 -1.62 14.66
N TYR A 59 -0.35 -1.12 14.70
CA TYR A 59 -1.14 -0.88 15.90
C TYR A 59 -2.46 -1.62 15.77
N VAL A 60 -2.86 -2.29 16.85
CA VAL A 60 -4.06 -3.11 16.86
C VAL A 60 -4.92 -2.73 18.06
N GLU A 61 -6.24 -2.65 17.86
CA GLU A 61 -7.17 -2.43 18.97
C GLU A 61 -7.11 -3.57 20.00
N LYS A 62 -7.12 -3.22 21.29
CA LYS A 62 -6.95 -4.18 22.40
C LYS A 62 -7.94 -5.33 22.41
N LYS A 63 -9.15 -5.13 21.86
CA LYS A 63 -10.20 -6.15 21.77
C LYS A 63 -9.93 -7.24 20.74
N MET A 64 -8.94 -7.09 19.86
CA MET A 64 -8.65 -8.09 18.85
C MET A 64 -7.95 -9.34 19.45
N PRO A 65 -8.40 -10.55 19.08
CA PRO A 65 -7.75 -11.78 19.54
C PRO A 65 -6.28 -11.87 19.14
N ARG A 66 -5.39 -12.18 20.10
CA ARG A 66 -3.94 -12.26 19.86
C ARG A 66 -3.54 -13.22 18.74
N ILE A 67 -4.25 -14.36 18.62
CA ILE A 67 -3.99 -15.34 17.56
C ILE A 67 -4.29 -14.79 16.17
N LEU A 68 -5.36 -14.00 16.04
CA LEU A 68 -5.71 -13.33 14.79
C LEU A 68 -4.68 -12.26 14.45
N ASN A 69 -4.22 -11.49 15.44
CA ASN A 69 -3.18 -10.47 15.24
C ASN A 69 -1.88 -11.12 14.74
N TRP A 70 -1.43 -12.20 15.39
CA TRP A 70 -0.25 -12.94 14.97
C TRP A 70 -0.39 -13.48 13.55
N TYR A 71 -1.55 -14.05 13.20
CA TYR A 71 -1.82 -14.56 11.86
C TYR A 71 -1.77 -13.44 10.81
N VAL A 72 -2.40 -12.29 11.05
CA VAL A 72 -2.45 -11.18 10.08
C VAL A 72 -1.06 -10.58 9.88
N ILE A 73 -0.33 -10.31 10.96
CA ILE A 73 1.03 -9.75 10.88
C ILE A 73 2.00 -10.74 10.24
N GLY A 74 1.93 -12.03 10.59
CA GLY A 74 2.76 -13.06 9.98
C GLY A 74 2.54 -13.19 8.47
N ASN A 75 1.28 -13.19 8.03
CA ASN A 75 0.97 -13.18 6.59
C ASN A 75 1.46 -11.90 5.90
N TRP A 76 1.30 -10.73 6.53
CA TRP A 76 1.83 -9.47 5.98
C TRP A 76 3.33 -9.55 5.72
N ILE A 77 4.11 -10.02 6.70
CA ILE A 77 5.56 -10.20 6.57
C ILE A 77 5.88 -11.15 5.42
N ALA A 78 5.19 -12.29 5.33
CA ALA A 78 5.41 -13.26 4.26
C ALA A 78 5.11 -12.68 2.87
N GLN A 79 4.01 -11.95 2.72
CA GLN A 79 3.62 -11.30 1.46
C GLN A 79 4.61 -10.20 1.07
N TRP A 80 5.07 -9.39 2.04
CA TRP A 80 6.06 -8.35 1.78
C TRP A 80 7.37 -8.91 1.21
N HIS A 81 7.84 -10.06 1.72
CA HIS A 81 9.01 -10.72 1.14
C HIS A 81 8.79 -11.16 -0.32
N GLN A 82 7.57 -11.58 -0.68
CA GLN A 82 7.25 -11.92 -2.07
C GLN A 82 7.29 -10.67 -2.96
N ASP A 83 6.78 -9.54 -2.46
CA ASP A 83 6.82 -8.27 -3.19
C ASP A 83 8.26 -7.78 -3.42
N ILE A 84 9.14 -7.89 -2.41
CA ILE A 84 10.58 -7.58 -2.55
C ILE A 84 11.20 -8.37 -3.70
N ILE A 85 10.96 -9.69 -3.78
CA ILE A 85 11.53 -10.53 -4.83
C ILE A 85 11.12 -10.00 -6.21
N VAL A 86 9.87 -9.58 -6.38
CA VAL A 86 9.38 -8.99 -7.64
C VAL A 86 10.01 -7.62 -7.91
N TRP A 87 10.18 -6.78 -6.88
CA TRP A 87 10.73 -5.44 -7.03
C TRP A 87 12.23 -5.40 -7.34
N GLU A 88 13.00 -6.30 -6.76
CA GLU A 88 14.43 -6.45 -7.03
C GLU A 88 14.70 -7.00 -8.44
N ASN A 89 13.74 -7.71 -9.04
CA ASN A 89 13.92 -8.39 -10.33
C ASN A 89 13.08 -7.81 -11.47
N LYS A 90 12.61 -6.55 -11.35
CA LYS A 90 11.81 -5.88 -12.40
C LYS A 90 12.50 -4.65 -12.96
N VAL A 91 12.10 -4.29 -14.18
CA VAL A 91 12.53 -3.05 -14.85
C VAL A 91 11.38 -2.04 -14.90
N PHE A 92 11.69 -0.76 -14.73
CA PHE A 92 10.72 0.31 -14.96
C PHE A 92 10.43 0.47 -16.45
N LYS A 93 9.14 0.47 -16.83
CA LYS A 93 8.67 0.79 -18.18
C LYS A 93 7.84 2.06 -18.15
N ARG A 94 8.24 3.10 -18.89
CA ARG A 94 7.52 4.39 -18.96
C ARG A 94 6.10 4.23 -19.51
N ALA A 95 5.95 3.45 -20.58
CA ALA A 95 4.66 3.10 -21.18
C ALA A 95 4.43 1.58 -21.08
N PRO A 96 3.85 1.08 -19.97
CA PRO A 96 3.52 -0.33 -19.83
C PRO A 96 2.36 -0.72 -20.76
N PHE A 97 2.39 -1.95 -21.29
CA PHE A 97 1.22 -2.53 -21.94
C PHE A 97 0.18 -2.87 -20.87
N LEU A 98 -1.06 -2.39 -21.05
CA LEU A 98 -2.14 -2.57 -20.08
C LEU A 98 -3.27 -3.38 -20.68
N VAL A 99 -3.85 -4.25 -19.86
CA VAL A 99 -5.04 -5.05 -20.16
C VAL A 99 -6.17 -4.72 -19.19
N LYS A 100 -7.36 -5.27 -19.45
CA LYS A 100 -8.50 -5.13 -18.54
C LYS A 100 -8.11 -5.70 -17.16
N ASN A 101 -8.39 -4.92 -16.11
CA ASN A 101 -8.13 -5.22 -14.69
C ASN A 101 -6.72 -4.88 -14.14
N ASP A 102 -5.81 -4.26 -14.91
CA ASP A 102 -4.51 -3.77 -14.37
C ASP A 102 -4.66 -2.57 -13.41
N GLY A 103 -5.86 -2.00 -13.33
CA GLY A 103 -6.11 -0.80 -12.55
C GLY A 103 -5.54 0.47 -13.21
N PRO A 104 -5.62 1.61 -12.51
CA PRO A 104 -5.37 2.93 -13.08
C PRO A 104 -3.88 3.33 -13.08
N ILE A 105 -2.97 2.46 -13.54
CA ILE A 105 -1.50 2.64 -13.44
C ILE A 105 -1.03 4.01 -13.99
N LEU A 106 -1.48 4.40 -15.19
CA LEU A 106 -1.07 5.67 -15.79
C LEU A 106 -1.62 6.89 -15.03
N LYS A 107 -2.84 6.80 -14.49
CA LYS A 107 -3.43 7.88 -13.69
C LYS A 107 -2.67 8.04 -12.37
N MET A 108 -2.33 6.92 -11.72
CA MET A 108 -1.53 6.94 -10.49
C MET A 108 -0.15 7.57 -10.74
N ARG A 109 0.54 7.21 -11.83
CA ARG A 109 1.83 7.82 -12.18
C ARG A 109 1.74 9.32 -12.46
N ARG A 110 0.68 9.77 -13.15
CA ARG A 110 0.44 11.21 -13.37
C ARG A 110 0.21 11.94 -12.06
N TRP A 111 -0.60 11.38 -11.17
CA TRP A 111 -0.81 11.93 -9.83
C TRP A 111 0.50 11.98 -9.03
N TYR A 112 1.32 10.93 -9.07
CA TYR A 112 2.59 10.87 -8.33
C TYR A 112 3.65 11.83 -8.90
N ASN A 113 3.59 12.12 -10.21
CA ASN A 113 4.53 13.03 -10.87
C ASN A 113 4.52 14.44 -10.27
N GLN A 114 3.41 14.87 -9.66
CA GLN A 114 3.31 16.19 -9.03
C GLN A 114 4.45 16.45 -8.03
N PHE A 115 4.93 15.41 -7.32
CA PHE A 115 5.95 15.56 -6.27
C PHE A 115 7.38 15.74 -6.79
N TYR A 116 7.59 15.64 -8.10
CA TYR A 116 8.89 15.79 -8.76
C TYR A 116 8.95 17.01 -9.68
N LEU A 117 7.83 17.71 -9.84
CA LEU A 117 7.76 18.93 -10.62
C LEU A 117 8.32 20.11 -9.82
N SER A 118 8.81 21.13 -10.53
CA SER A 118 9.10 22.42 -9.90
C SER A 118 7.80 23.04 -9.37
N LYS A 119 7.90 23.99 -8.44
CA LYS A 119 6.71 24.69 -7.93
C LYS A 119 5.96 25.43 -9.05
N GLU A 120 6.70 25.99 -10.00
CA GLU A 120 6.17 26.68 -11.18
C GLU A 120 5.35 25.73 -12.07
N ASP A 121 5.84 24.50 -12.30
CA ASP A 121 5.15 23.46 -13.07
C ASP A 121 3.92 22.88 -12.34
N GLN A 122 3.89 22.93 -11.00
CA GLN A 122 2.73 22.50 -10.21
C GLN A 122 1.57 23.50 -10.31
N GLU A 123 1.87 24.80 -10.29
CA GLU A 123 0.87 25.88 -10.37
C GLU A 123 0.15 25.87 -11.73
N SER A 124 0.87 25.61 -12.83
CA SER A 124 0.26 25.47 -14.17
C SER A 124 -0.65 24.24 -14.32
N LEU A 125 -0.49 23.21 -13.48
CA LEU A 125 -1.36 22.02 -13.49
C LEU A 125 -2.62 22.19 -12.62
N ALA A 126 -2.61 23.16 -11.72
CA ALA A 126 -3.72 23.43 -10.80
C ALA A 126 -4.75 24.41 -11.37
N ASP A 127 -4.40 25.15 -12.43
CA ASP A 127 -5.32 26.02 -13.15
C ASP A 127 -6.11 25.21 -14.20
N PRO A 128 -7.44 25.05 -14.07
CA PRO A 128 -8.25 24.26 -15.00
C PRO A 128 -8.58 25.01 -16.30
N THR A 129 -7.91 26.13 -16.58
CA THR A 129 -8.19 27.00 -17.72
C THR A 129 -7.17 26.81 -18.85
N ASP A 130 -7.15 25.62 -19.45
CA ASP A 130 -6.69 25.34 -20.82
C ASP A 130 -7.25 24.00 -21.34
#